data_AF-A0A940S2B1-F1
#
_entry.id   AF-A0A940S2B1-F1
#
_cell.length_a   1.000
_cell.length_b   1.000
_cell.length_c   1.000
_cell.angle_alpha   90.00
_cell.angle_beta   90.00
_cell.angle_gamma   90.00
#
_symmetry.space_group_name_H-M   'P 1'
#
loop_
_entity.id
_entity.type
_entity.pdbx_description
1 polymer ?
#
loop_
_entity_poly.entity_id
_entity_poly.type
_entity_poly.pdbx_seq_one_letter_code
_entity_poly.pdbx_strand_id
1 'polypeptide(L)' 'MSSWAPTRYKTTNWPSYNDSLKQRGSLSFWFDPEMVWAPPPSGKRGRQQQFSDAA' A
#
# COMPACT_ATOMS: atom_id res chain seq x y z
N MET A 1 35.90 -20.77 10.34
CA MET A 1 34.97 -20.57 9.21
C MET A 1 33.63 -20.14 9.80
N SER A 2 33.25 -18.87 9.68
CA SER A 2 31.99 -18.37 10.22
C SER A 2 30.83 -18.89 9.36
N SER A 3 30.01 -19.76 9.94
CA SER A 3 28.77 -20.26 9.35
C SER A 3 27.78 -19.09 9.24
N TRP A 4 27.38 -18.75 8.01
CA TRP A 4 26.27 -17.83 7.76
C TRP A 4 24.97 -18.62 7.73
N ALA A 5 24.32 -18.74 8.89
CA ALA A 5 22.95 -19.22 8.94
C ALA A 5 22.02 -18.07 8.49
N PRO A 6 21.11 -18.30 7.52
CA PRO A 6 20.21 -17.25 7.05
C PRO A 6 19.28 -16.80 8.18
N THR A 7 19.27 -15.50 8.44
CA THR A 7 18.40 -14.88 9.47
C THR A 7 16.94 -15.03 9.07
N ARG A 8 16.16 -15.74 9.89
CA ARG A 8 14.70 -15.81 9.73
C ARG A 8 14.04 -14.64 10.45
N TYR A 9 13.56 -13.68 9.67
CA TYR A 9 12.75 -12.57 10.18
C TYR A 9 11.31 -13.03 10.39
N LYS A 10 10.70 -12.61 11.50
CA LYS A 10 9.28 -12.81 11.78
C LYS A 10 8.61 -11.46 11.95
N THR A 11 7.48 -11.26 11.28
CA THR A 11 6.66 -10.06 11.45
C THR A 11 5.94 -10.12 12.79
N THR A 12 6.35 -9.29 13.76
CA THR A 12 5.77 -9.26 15.11
C THR A 12 4.71 -8.16 15.27
N ASN A 13 4.71 -7.15 14.40
CA ASN A 13 3.84 -5.99 14.49
C ASN A 13 2.49 -6.16 13.78
N TRP A 14 2.24 -7.31 13.17
CA TRP A 14 1.05 -7.56 12.34
C TRP A 14 -0.28 -7.26 13.06
N PRO A 15 -0.48 -7.65 14.33
CA PRO A 15 -1.73 -7.36 15.04
C PRO A 15 -1.95 -5.85 15.23
N SER A 16 -0.91 -5.14 15.70
CA SER A 16 -0.98 -3.68 15.92
C SER A 16 -1.22 -2.91 14.62
N TYR A 17 -0.56 -3.31 13.53
CA TYR A 17 -0.80 -2.72 12.21
C TYR A 17 -2.24 -2.94 11.75
N ASN A 18 -2.78 -4.14 11.93
CA ASN A 18 -4.16 -4.49 11.55
C ASN A 18 -5.21 -3.77 12.41
N ASP A 19 -4.97 -3.60 13.71
CA ASP A 19 -5.89 -2.87 14.59
C ASP A 19 -5.93 -1.38 14.21
N SER A 20 -4.77 -0.78 13.89
CA SER A 20 -4.74 0.55 13.31
C SER A 20 -5.51 0.63 11.99
N LEU A 21 -5.57 -0.48 11.22
CA LEU A 21 -6.29 -0.63 9.94
C LEU A 21 -7.80 -0.62 10.10
N LYS A 22 -8.28 -1.25 11.15
CA LYS A 22 -9.70 -1.22 11.52
C LYS A 22 -10.10 0.13 12.09
N GLN A 23 -9.23 0.75 12.89
CA GLN A 23 -9.48 2.06 13.51
C GLN A 23 -9.52 3.21 12.50
N ARG A 24 -8.77 3.12 11.39
CA ARG A 24 -8.77 4.14 10.33
C ARG A 24 -10.05 4.21 9.50
N GLY A 25 -11.11 3.51 9.92
CA GLY A 25 -12.49 3.93 9.72
C GLY A 25 -12.83 4.43 8.32
N SER A 26 -12.55 3.63 7.29
CA SER A 26 -13.23 3.62 5.99
C SER A 26 -12.46 2.67 5.07
N LEU A 27 -12.84 1.39 5.08
CA LEU A 27 -12.60 0.55 3.89
C LEU A 27 -13.46 1.03 2.71
N SER A 28 -14.53 1.78 2.98
CA SER A 28 -15.44 2.32 1.98
C SER A 28 -14.73 3.24 0.98
N PHE A 29 -13.63 3.90 1.37
CA PHE A 29 -12.80 4.66 0.43
C PHE A 29 -12.36 3.77 -0.75
N TRP A 30 -12.08 2.49 -0.51
CA TRP A 30 -11.68 1.52 -1.54
C TRP A 30 -12.82 1.08 -2.47
N PHE A 31 -14.08 1.25 -2.03
CA PHE A 31 -15.27 0.76 -2.73
C PHE A 31 -16.26 1.83 -3.12
N ASP A 32 -15.93 3.10 -2.86
CA ASP A 32 -16.78 4.23 -3.22
C ASP A 32 -16.71 4.43 -4.74
N PRO A 33 -17.81 4.19 -5.48
CA PRO A 33 -17.84 4.35 -6.92
C PRO A 33 -17.73 5.81 -7.36
N GLU A 34 -17.98 6.77 -6.46
CA GLU A 34 -17.80 8.20 -6.70
C GLU A 34 -16.35 8.64 -6.44
N MET A 35 -15.50 7.75 -5.92
CA MET A 35 -14.08 8.03 -5.66
C MET A 35 -13.26 8.08 -6.94
N VAL A 36 -12.63 9.23 -7.19
CA VAL A 36 -11.66 9.36 -8.28
C VAL A 36 -10.27 8.93 -7.80
N TRP A 37 -9.86 7.73 -8.19
CA TRP A 37 -8.53 7.17 -7.91
C TRP A 37 -7.39 7.85 -8.66
N ALA A 38 -7.70 8.39 -9.84
CA ALA A 38 -6.72 9.03 -10.69
C ALA A 38 -6.47 10.46 -10.19
N PRO A 39 -5.26 10.79 -9.72
CA PRO A 39 -4.95 12.15 -9.34
C PRO A 39 -5.03 13.08 -10.57
N PRO A 40 -5.46 14.35 -10.39
CA PRO A 40 -5.49 15.30 -11.49
C PRO A 40 -4.08 15.51 -12.07
N PRO A 41 -3.96 15.87 -13.37
CA PRO A 41 -2.67 16.10 -13.99
C PRO A 41 -1.88 17.15 -13.22
N SER A 42 -0.72 16.77 -12.68
CA SER A 42 0.08 17.68 -11.85
C SER A 42 0.80 18.77 -12.66
N GLY A 43 0.90 18.60 -13.98
CA GLY A 43 1.64 19.49 -14.89
C GLY A 43 3.16 19.52 -14.66
N LYS A 44 3.67 18.76 -13.68
CA LYS A 44 5.07 18.73 -13.26
C LYS A 44 5.78 17.54 -13.90
N ARG A 45 7.10 17.70 -14.16
CA ARG A 45 7.96 16.58 -14.58
C ARG A 45 7.96 15.49 -13.51
N GLY A 46 7.66 14.25 -13.90
CA GLY A 46 7.59 13.12 -12.98
C GLY A 46 7.04 11.87 -13.65
N ARG A 47 6.92 10.80 -12.87
CA ARG A 47 6.39 9.49 -13.32
C ARG A 47 4.93 9.61 -13.75
N GLN A 48 4.53 8.74 -14.68
CA GLN A 48 3.15 8.62 -15.16
C GLN A 48 2.18 8.43 -13.97
N GLN A 49 1.10 9.22 -13.99
CA GLN A 49 0.04 9.23 -12.98
C GLN A 49 -1.04 8.15 -13.23
N GLN A 50 -0.98 7.50 -14.39
CA GLN A 50 -1.94 6.49 -14.84
C GLN A 50 -1.20 5.18 -15.06
N PHE A 51 -1.77 4.10 -14.52
CA PHE A 51 -1.30 2.73 -14.74
C PHE A 51 -2.26 2.04 -15.71
N SER A 52 -1.73 1.27 -16.66
CA SER A 52 -2.56 0.45 -17.55
C SER A 52 -3.04 -0.78 -16.80
N ASP A 53 -4.33 -1.12 -16.94
CA ASP A 53 -4.94 -2.35 -16.41
C ASP A 53 -4.66 -3.58 -17.32
N ALA A 54 -3.50 -3.60 -17.97
CA ALA A 54 -3.11 -4.72 -18.81
C ALA A 54 -2.62 -5.86 -17.91
N ALA A 55 -3.44 -6.90 -17.77
CA ALA A 55 -3.10 -8.18 -17.16
C ALA A 55 -2.33 -9.09 -18.13
#